data_AF-A0A2V8E7T2-F1
#
_entry.id   AF-A0A2V8E7T2-F1
#
_cell.length_a   1.000
_cell.length_b   1.000
_cell.length_c   1.000
_cell.angle_alpha   90.00
_cell.angle_beta   90.00
_cell.angle_gamma   90.00
#
_symmetry.space_group_name_H-M   'P 1'
#
loop_
_entity.id
_entity.type
_entity.pdbx_description
1 polymer ?
#
loop_
_entity_poly.entity_id
_entity_poly.type
_entity_poly.pdbx_seq_one_letter_code
_entity_poly.pdbx_strand_id
1 'polypeptide(L)'
;MAQQPVSWTNIINASATGSTLEKSGGCDGCPDAGGVSQQQIQSGAGSVAFAPSVGVASGLALYVGFAHATSTPPQPSEINFAFSFWANGGWEVREQGIYKADGTFAAGDTFAISIAGGGAVTYSRNGTALYTSTITAASYPYAVAASLSGTSAAVTNASVTTSTGTSMTYAAISDRTVRTKPALPSLSAAGYTFTDPAFSSRMLRATDAATRPGSTNHSYRAPSNAHLAAWNSTSTYFYVVSDDGTVIPYAFDAAQLRATRLQPSGSGNGGLTLAFYVEPQFSLTSPNIIYGIASGGNNRTIKQYDFTTGAYTTILDLDTVVSGLSGYVGGFISGATSPETLLVFFGGAQQDAHYYTLWFTPSGTRKLLNTVSSTLNGASTSVTLNFHLHATQLDKSGRFVFLYPTSADLGPPRYASPVYLWDTSTDTIIPLTTGGPDGSPNLVVGGHDASGYGNWVNK
;
A
#
# COMPACT_ATOMS: atom_id res chain seq x y z
N MET A 1 -0.91 -5.05 -9.20
CA MET A 1 -0.79 -4.46 -10.55
C MET A 1 -1.35 -5.45 -11.54
N ALA A 2 -2.05 -5.00 -12.57
CA ALA A 2 -2.60 -5.89 -13.59
C ALA A 2 -1.90 -5.61 -14.92
N GLN A 3 -1.32 -6.64 -15.54
CA GLN A 3 -0.81 -6.57 -16.91
C GLN A 3 -1.95 -6.82 -17.88
N GLN A 4 -2.10 -5.94 -18.86
CA GLN A 4 -3.15 -6.04 -19.88
C GLN A 4 -2.61 -5.61 -21.25
N PRO A 5 -3.17 -6.13 -22.36
CA PRO A 5 -2.81 -5.67 -23.70
C PRO A 5 -3.13 -4.17 -23.87
N VAL A 6 -2.25 -3.41 -24.53
CA VAL A 6 -2.51 -2.00 -24.84
C VAL A 6 -3.69 -1.89 -25.80
N SER A 7 -4.63 -1.00 -25.48
CA SER A 7 -5.71 -0.60 -26.39
C SER A 7 -5.35 0.76 -26.99
N TRP A 8 -5.06 0.81 -28.28
CA TRP A 8 -4.64 2.04 -28.96
C TRP A 8 -5.84 2.95 -29.28
N THR A 9 -5.66 4.25 -29.12
CA THR A 9 -6.62 5.31 -29.43
C THR A 9 -5.90 6.51 -30.04
N ASN A 10 -6.66 7.48 -30.54
CA ASN A 10 -6.16 8.66 -31.25
C ASN A 10 -5.16 8.26 -32.34
N ILE A 11 -5.55 7.29 -33.17
CA ILE A 11 -4.67 6.70 -34.18
C ILE A 11 -4.74 7.56 -35.44
N ILE A 12 -3.57 7.97 -35.95
CA ILE A 12 -3.44 8.67 -37.23
C ILE A 12 -2.40 7.96 -38.10
N ASN A 13 -2.71 7.78 -39.39
CA ASN A 13 -1.84 7.15 -40.40
C ASN A 13 -1.26 5.78 -39.98
N ALA A 14 -1.92 5.12 -39.05
CA ALA A 14 -1.58 3.81 -38.52
C ALA A 14 -2.86 2.98 -38.36
N SER A 15 -2.69 1.67 -38.19
CA SER A 15 -3.77 0.73 -37.94
C SER A 15 -3.46 -0.07 -36.67
N ALA A 16 -4.47 -0.30 -35.85
CA ALA A 16 -4.36 -1.13 -34.65
C ALA A 16 -5.05 -2.49 -34.87
N THR A 17 -4.33 -3.57 -34.59
CA THR A 17 -4.85 -4.94 -34.57
C THR A 17 -4.46 -5.59 -33.25
N GLY A 18 -5.45 -5.81 -32.36
CA GLY A 18 -5.16 -6.20 -30.98
C GLY A 18 -4.33 -5.11 -30.28
N SER A 19 -3.20 -5.50 -29.67
CA SER A 19 -2.25 -4.56 -29.08
C SER A 19 -1.11 -4.13 -30.00
N THR A 20 -1.16 -4.50 -31.28
CA THR A 20 -0.20 -4.03 -32.29
C THR A 20 -0.67 -2.72 -32.90
N LEU A 21 0.24 -1.75 -33.02
CA LEU A 21 0.05 -0.53 -33.80
C LEU A 21 1.09 -0.47 -34.92
N GLU A 22 0.64 -0.40 -36.17
CA GLU A 22 1.49 -0.42 -37.37
C GLU A 22 1.21 0.80 -38.26
N LYS A 23 2.27 1.42 -38.79
CA LYS A 23 2.14 2.52 -39.76
C LYS A 23 1.55 2.01 -41.07
N SER A 24 0.39 2.54 -41.44
CA SER A 24 -0.38 2.11 -42.62
C SER A 24 -0.64 3.25 -43.63
N GLY A 25 -0.13 4.45 -43.37
CA GLY A 25 -0.24 5.63 -44.24
C GLY A 25 0.81 6.71 -43.89
N GLY A 26 0.72 7.86 -44.57
CA GLY A 26 1.71 8.95 -44.44
C GLY A 26 2.95 8.76 -45.33
N CYS A 27 4.02 9.50 -45.05
CA CYS A 27 5.32 9.35 -45.73
C CYS A 27 6.33 8.49 -44.94
N ASP A 28 7.22 7.78 -45.66
CA ASP A 28 8.36 7.08 -45.04
C ASP A 28 9.35 8.08 -44.44
N GLY A 29 9.81 7.79 -43.22
CA GLY A 29 10.71 8.65 -42.45
C GLY A 29 10.04 9.83 -41.75
N CYS A 30 8.73 10.05 -41.94
CA CYS A 30 7.99 11.17 -41.35
C CYS A 30 7.31 10.77 -40.04
N PRO A 31 7.45 11.51 -38.92
CA PRO A 31 6.73 11.27 -37.67
C PRO A 31 5.24 11.72 -37.76
N ASP A 32 4.56 11.30 -38.83
CA ASP A 32 3.18 11.65 -39.18
C ASP A 32 2.20 10.50 -38.93
N ALA A 33 2.62 9.41 -38.28
CA ALA A 33 1.76 8.32 -37.84
C ALA A 33 1.99 7.95 -36.38
N GLY A 34 0.97 7.39 -35.72
CA GLY A 34 1.08 6.99 -34.33
C GLY A 34 -0.25 6.88 -33.60
N GLY A 35 -0.16 6.70 -32.29
CA GLY A 35 -1.31 6.57 -31.40
C GLY A 35 -0.89 6.54 -29.93
N VAL A 36 -1.86 6.61 -29.03
CA VAL A 36 -1.67 6.54 -27.57
C VAL A 36 -2.51 5.42 -26.97
N SER A 37 -2.14 4.92 -25.80
CA SER A 37 -2.94 3.94 -25.07
C SER A 37 -4.17 4.58 -24.42
N GLN A 38 -5.29 3.86 -24.40
CA GLN A 38 -6.42 4.19 -23.53
C GLN A 38 -6.07 4.03 -22.05
N GLN A 39 -5.21 3.05 -21.74
CA GLN A 39 -4.72 2.84 -20.39
C GLN A 39 -3.77 3.96 -19.94
N GLN A 40 -3.82 4.29 -18.64
CA GLN A 40 -2.95 5.27 -18.01
C GLN A 40 -2.44 4.75 -16.67
N ILE A 41 -1.17 5.04 -16.36
CA ILE A 41 -0.60 4.91 -15.01
C ILE A 41 -0.98 6.19 -14.27
N GLN A 42 -1.88 6.09 -13.28
CA GLN A 42 -2.44 7.24 -12.56
C GLN A 42 -1.51 7.77 -11.45
N SER A 43 -0.70 6.90 -10.85
CA SER A 43 0.32 7.23 -9.86
C SER A 43 1.17 5.98 -9.57
N GLY A 44 2.36 6.16 -9.01
CA GLY A 44 3.18 5.06 -8.50
C GLY A 44 3.70 4.10 -9.58
N ALA A 45 3.81 2.82 -9.23
CA ALA A 45 4.48 1.84 -10.08
C ALA A 45 3.65 1.45 -11.33
N GLY A 46 4.34 1.24 -12.44
CA GLY A 46 3.76 0.72 -13.66
C GLY A 46 4.81 0.44 -14.72
N SER A 47 4.46 -0.26 -15.79
CA SER A 47 5.38 -0.56 -16.88
C SER A 47 4.69 -0.69 -18.22
N VAL A 48 5.44 -0.52 -19.30
CA VAL A 48 5.06 -0.91 -20.65
C VAL A 48 6.09 -1.90 -21.18
N ALA A 49 5.63 -2.96 -21.82
CA ALA A 49 6.47 -3.93 -22.53
C ALA A 49 5.94 -4.15 -23.94
N PHE A 50 6.82 -4.26 -24.93
CA PHE A 50 6.47 -4.38 -26.35
C PHE A 50 7.62 -5.01 -27.15
N ALA A 51 7.37 -5.39 -28.40
CA ALA A 51 8.40 -5.78 -29.36
C ALA A 51 8.39 -4.84 -30.58
N PRO A 52 9.51 -4.16 -30.91
CA PRO A 52 9.59 -3.28 -32.06
C PRO A 52 9.69 -4.06 -33.38
N SER A 53 9.06 -3.56 -34.42
CA SER A 53 9.26 -3.96 -35.81
C SER A 53 9.65 -2.73 -36.63
N VAL A 54 10.76 -2.79 -37.35
CA VAL A 54 11.23 -1.65 -38.17
C VAL A 54 10.62 -1.61 -39.56
N GLY A 55 9.81 -2.61 -39.93
CA GLY A 55 9.17 -2.68 -41.24
C GLY A 55 10.19 -2.61 -42.39
N VAL A 56 9.91 -1.74 -43.37
CA VAL A 56 10.80 -1.43 -44.49
C VAL A 56 11.40 -0.03 -44.39
N ALA A 57 11.51 0.49 -43.15
CA ALA A 57 12.02 1.82 -42.88
C ALA A 57 13.41 2.04 -43.48
N SER A 58 13.66 3.25 -43.99
CA SER A 58 14.97 3.65 -44.50
C SER A 58 15.86 4.35 -43.45
N GLY A 59 15.31 4.68 -42.28
CA GLY A 59 16.01 5.42 -41.22
C GLY A 59 15.40 5.17 -39.84
N LEU A 60 15.05 6.24 -39.11
CA LEU A 60 14.30 6.13 -37.86
C LEU A 60 12.96 5.43 -38.15
N ALA A 61 12.70 4.33 -37.46
CA ALA A 61 11.49 3.53 -37.66
C ALA A 61 10.38 3.98 -36.71
N LEU A 62 10.64 4.05 -35.40
CA LEU A 62 9.63 4.41 -34.41
C LEU A 62 10.21 4.91 -33.08
N TYR A 63 9.38 5.66 -32.36
CA TYR A 63 9.50 5.90 -30.93
C TYR A 63 8.33 5.26 -30.18
N VAL A 64 8.60 4.76 -28.98
CA VAL A 64 7.55 4.28 -28.07
C VAL A 64 7.97 4.44 -26.62
N GLY A 65 7.03 4.84 -25.77
CA GLY A 65 7.28 4.95 -24.34
C GLY A 65 6.21 5.74 -23.59
N PHE A 66 6.57 6.33 -22.45
CA PHE A 66 5.64 7.07 -21.60
C PHE A 66 5.56 8.55 -21.98
N ALA A 67 4.35 9.06 -22.11
CA ALA A 67 4.08 10.46 -22.46
C ALA A 67 2.89 11.03 -21.67
N HIS A 68 2.87 12.37 -21.55
CA HIS A 68 1.66 13.16 -21.24
C HIS A 68 0.94 13.68 -22.49
N ALA A 69 1.49 13.40 -23.68
CA ALA A 69 1.17 14.09 -24.91
C ALA A 69 -0.33 14.05 -25.25
N THR A 70 -0.85 15.20 -25.65
CA THR A 70 -2.22 15.41 -26.17
C THR A 70 -2.25 15.57 -27.69
N SER A 71 -1.09 15.60 -28.34
CA SER A 71 -0.93 15.71 -29.79
C SER A 71 -1.37 14.42 -30.50
N THR A 72 -1.75 14.55 -31.76
CA THR A 72 -2.15 13.41 -32.58
C THR A 72 -1.64 13.60 -34.00
N PRO A 73 -0.69 12.78 -34.49
CA PRO A 73 0.00 11.71 -33.76
C PRO A 73 1.02 12.29 -32.75
N PRO A 74 1.37 11.50 -31.69
CA PRO A 74 2.42 11.89 -30.76
C PRO A 74 3.73 12.23 -31.47
N GLN A 75 4.36 13.34 -31.10
CA GLN A 75 5.68 13.70 -31.64
C GLN A 75 6.80 13.09 -30.78
N PRO A 76 7.94 12.68 -31.38
CA PRO A 76 9.03 12.06 -30.64
C PRO A 76 9.54 12.85 -29.43
N SER A 77 9.58 14.18 -29.52
CA SER A 77 10.02 15.07 -28.42
C SER A 77 9.05 15.13 -27.24
N GLU A 78 7.80 14.73 -27.43
CA GLU A 78 6.74 14.77 -26.41
C GLU A 78 6.65 13.47 -25.61
N ILE A 79 7.40 12.43 -26.03
CA ILE A 79 7.50 11.17 -25.30
C ILE A 79 8.59 11.33 -24.24
N ASN A 80 8.17 11.40 -22.98
CA ASN A 80 9.01 11.76 -21.83
C ASN A 80 10.09 10.71 -21.55
N PHE A 81 9.74 9.44 -21.65
CA PHE A 81 10.65 8.30 -21.46
C PHE A 81 10.45 7.33 -22.62
N ALA A 82 11.38 7.25 -23.56
CA ALA A 82 11.19 6.56 -24.83
C ALA A 82 12.36 5.65 -25.20
N PHE A 83 12.01 4.57 -25.91
CA PHE A 83 12.94 3.95 -26.84
C PHE A 83 12.71 4.52 -28.25
N SER A 84 13.78 4.78 -28.99
CA SER A 84 13.76 4.93 -30.45
C SER A 84 14.36 3.69 -31.10
N PHE A 85 13.87 3.32 -32.29
CA PHE A 85 14.38 2.19 -33.07
C PHE A 85 14.65 2.58 -34.51
N TRP A 86 15.72 2.04 -35.07
CA TRP A 86 16.28 2.42 -36.36
C TRP A 86 16.37 1.22 -37.30
N ALA A 87 16.22 1.47 -38.60
CA ALA A 87 16.27 0.47 -39.67
C ALA A 87 17.56 -0.36 -39.69
N ASN A 88 18.68 0.20 -39.21
CA ASN A 88 19.97 -0.50 -39.11
C ASN A 88 20.06 -1.46 -37.91
N GLY A 89 18.98 -1.68 -37.16
CA GLY A 89 18.96 -2.53 -35.97
C GLY A 89 19.46 -1.84 -34.70
N GLY A 90 19.60 -0.50 -34.72
CA GLY A 90 19.93 0.30 -33.54
C GLY A 90 18.71 0.66 -32.70
N TRP A 91 18.88 0.79 -31.39
CA TRP A 91 17.92 1.42 -30.49
C TRP A 91 18.61 2.50 -29.66
N GLU A 92 17.85 3.50 -29.22
CA GLU A 92 18.32 4.51 -28.26
C GLU A 92 17.31 4.68 -27.12
N VAL A 93 17.79 5.04 -25.94
CA VAL A 93 16.97 5.65 -24.89
C VAL A 93 16.97 7.17 -25.09
N ARG A 94 15.76 7.72 -25.16
CA ARG A 94 15.49 9.15 -25.35
C ARG A 94 14.58 9.63 -24.24
N GLU A 95 15.01 10.66 -23.51
CA GLU A 95 14.23 11.27 -22.43
C GLU A 95 13.92 12.72 -22.79
N GLN A 96 12.65 13.03 -23.05
CA GLN A 96 12.22 14.35 -23.56
C GLN A 96 12.98 14.73 -24.85
N GLY A 97 13.22 13.74 -25.73
CA GLY A 97 14.01 13.88 -26.95
C GLY A 97 15.54 13.85 -26.77
N ILE A 98 16.05 13.93 -25.53
CA ILE A 98 17.49 13.95 -25.23
C ILE A 98 18.02 12.51 -25.21
N TYR A 99 19.08 12.25 -25.99
CA TYR A 99 19.77 10.95 -26.03
C TYR A 99 20.41 10.61 -24.67
N LYS A 100 20.32 9.33 -24.26
CA LYS A 100 20.88 8.82 -23.00
C LYS A 100 21.76 7.59 -23.15
N ALA A 101 21.33 6.63 -23.95
CA ALA A 101 22.01 5.35 -24.15
C ALA A 101 21.58 4.76 -25.49
N ASP A 102 22.34 3.79 -26.00
CA ASP A 102 22.03 3.07 -27.23
C ASP A 102 22.50 1.61 -27.18
N GLY A 103 22.13 0.88 -28.22
CA GLY A 103 22.65 -0.44 -28.50
C GLY A 103 22.04 -1.01 -29.78
N THR A 104 22.21 -2.31 -29.97
CA THR A 104 21.62 -3.03 -31.11
C THR A 104 20.52 -3.98 -30.65
N PHE A 105 19.60 -4.32 -31.53
CA PHE A 105 18.55 -5.32 -31.29
C PHE A 105 18.33 -6.20 -32.52
N ALA A 106 17.63 -7.30 -32.31
CA ALA A 106 17.21 -8.26 -33.32
C ALA A 106 15.68 -8.42 -33.29
N ALA A 107 15.12 -8.91 -34.40
CA ALA A 107 13.70 -9.22 -34.45
C ALA A 107 13.32 -10.25 -33.37
N GLY A 108 12.21 -9.99 -32.66
CA GLY A 108 11.73 -10.83 -31.57
C GLY A 108 12.20 -10.40 -30.17
N ASP A 109 13.13 -9.45 -30.07
CA ASP A 109 13.45 -8.84 -28.78
C ASP A 109 12.25 -8.12 -28.17
N THR A 110 12.14 -8.22 -26.85
CA THR A 110 11.14 -7.52 -26.06
C THR A 110 11.81 -6.40 -25.28
N PHE A 111 11.21 -5.22 -25.31
CA PHE A 111 11.69 -4.04 -24.59
C PHE A 111 10.65 -3.62 -23.56
N ALA A 112 11.12 -3.09 -22.43
CA ALA A 112 10.23 -2.55 -21.41
C ALA A 112 10.78 -1.29 -20.75
N ILE A 113 9.87 -0.38 -20.40
CA ILE A 113 10.11 0.80 -19.57
C ILE A 113 9.27 0.62 -18.31
N SER A 114 9.91 0.63 -17.14
CA SER A 114 9.25 0.42 -15.85
C SER A 114 9.49 1.60 -14.92
N ILE A 115 8.43 2.00 -14.21
CA ILE A 115 8.44 3.01 -13.16
C ILE A 115 8.24 2.28 -11.83
N ALA A 116 9.19 2.43 -10.90
CA ALA A 116 9.05 1.92 -9.53
C ALA A 116 8.14 2.81 -8.68
N GLY A 117 7.67 2.33 -7.53
CA GLY A 117 6.77 3.10 -6.65
C GLY A 117 7.33 4.45 -6.18
N GLY A 118 8.67 4.57 -6.09
CA GLY A 118 9.37 5.84 -5.80
C GLY A 118 9.67 6.71 -7.03
N GLY A 119 9.15 6.37 -8.22
CA GLY A 119 9.32 7.12 -9.46
C GLY A 119 10.60 6.80 -10.25
N ALA A 120 11.46 5.88 -9.80
CA ALA A 120 12.66 5.49 -10.53
C ALA A 120 12.29 4.77 -11.85
N VAL A 121 12.87 5.20 -12.97
CA VAL A 121 12.57 4.66 -14.31
C VAL A 121 13.69 3.75 -14.80
N THR A 122 13.37 2.53 -15.21
CA THR A 122 14.33 1.54 -15.75
C THR A 122 13.90 1.06 -17.13
N TYR A 123 14.86 1.04 -18.05
CA TYR A 123 14.75 0.54 -19.41
C TYR A 123 15.40 -0.84 -19.49
N SER A 124 14.75 -1.78 -20.14
CA SER A 124 15.20 -3.17 -20.20
C SER A 124 14.92 -3.83 -21.54
N ARG A 125 15.70 -4.86 -21.86
CA ARG A 125 15.51 -5.76 -23.00
C ARG A 125 15.55 -7.20 -22.53
N ASN A 126 14.56 -8.00 -22.92
CA ASN A 126 14.42 -9.41 -22.54
C ASN A 126 14.58 -9.62 -21.01
N GLY A 127 14.02 -8.70 -20.22
CA GLY A 127 14.10 -8.70 -18.76
C GLY A 127 15.42 -8.20 -18.15
N THR A 128 16.45 -7.92 -18.95
CA THR A 128 17.73 -7.39 -18.47
C THR A 128 17.74 -5.87 -18.54
N ALA A 129 18.11 -5.20 -17.44
CA ALA A 129 18.21 -3.75 -17.38
C ALA A 129 19.33 -3.23 -18.29
N LEU A 130 19.01 -2.23 -19.11
CA LEU A 130 19.91 -1.55 -20.05
C LEU A 130 20.36 -0.19 -19.51
N TYR A 131 19.41 0.58 -18.96
CA TYR A 131 19.65 1.93 -18.48
C TYR A 131 18.66 2.27 -17.37
N THR A 132 19.13 3.01 -16.36
CA THR A 132 18.29 3.57 -15.29
C THR A 132 18.32 5.08 -15.41
N SER A 133 17.15 5.71 -15.47
CA SER A 133 17.03 7.16 -15.61
C SER A 133 17.59 7.89 -14.40
N THR A 134 18.23 9.04 -14.65
CA THR A 134 18.57 10.01 -13.61
C THR A 134 17.40 10.94 -13.28
N ILE A 135 16.30 10.87 -14.03
CA ILE A 135 15.09 11.66 -13.81
C ILE A 135 14.01 10.75 -13.23
N THR A 136 13.31 11.24 -12.20
CA THR A 136 12.18 10.53 -11.60
C THR A 136 10.88 10.85 -12.31
N ALA A 137 10.08 9.82 -12.59
CA ALA A 137 8.70 9.97 -13.06
C ALA A 137 7.80 10.47 -11.93
N ALA A 138 7.52 11.78 -11.93
CA ALA A 138 6.77 12.46 -10.86
C ALA A 138 5.46 13.12 -11.34
N SER A 139 5.31 13.34 -12.64
CA SER A 139 4.11 13.95 -13.22
C SER A 139 3.22 12.84 -13.72
N TYR A 140 2.06 12.61 -13.12
CA TYR A 140 1.09 11.60 -13.59
C TYR A 140 -0.18 12.31 -14.10
N PRO A 141 -0.99 11.68 -14.97
CA PRO A 141 -0.87 10.31 -15.47
C PRO A 141 0.12 10.15 -16.65
N TYR A 142 0.71 8.94 -16.77
CA TYR A 142 1.45 8.52 -17.97
C TYR A 142 0.61 7.59 -18.83
N ALA A 143 0.51 7.90 -20.13
CA ALA A 143 0.02 6.95 -21.15
C ALA A 143 1.21 6.39 -21.94
N VAL A 144 1.00 5.26 -22.62
CA VAL A 144 1.93 4.78 -23.65
C VAL A 144 1.66 5.56 -24.93
N ALA A 145 2.69 6.14 -25.53
CA ALA A 145 2.61 6.80 -26.82
C ALA A 145 3.57 6.13 -27.81
N ALA A 146 3.15 6.03 -29.06
CA ALA A 146 3.98 5.57 -30.17
C ALA A 146 3.94 6.57 -31.32
N SER A 147 5.11 6.93 -31.83
CA SER A 147 5.31 7.76 -33.02
C SER A 147 6.01 6.91 -34.07
N LEU A 148 5.38 6.70 -35.22
CA LEU A 148 5.84 5.77 -36.25
C LEU A 148 6.28 6.56 -37.49
N SER A 149 7.55 6.42 -37.83
CA SER A 149 8.18 7.12 -38.96
C SER A 149 8.39 6.21 -40.17
N GLY A 150 8.83 4.98 -39.94
CA GLY A 150 9.14 4.03 -41.01
C GLY A 150 7.91 3.34 -41.59
N THR A 151 7.86 3.14 -42.92
CA THR A 151 6.80 2.36 -43.56
C THR A 151 6.73 0.94 -42.99
N SER A 152 5.52 0.52 -42.58
CA SER A 152 5.25 -0.75 -41.89
C SER A 152 6.02 -0.95 -40.58
N ALA A 153 6.59 0.11 -40.00
CA ALA A 153 7.12 0.06 -38.64
C ALA A 153 5.96 -0.15 -37.67
N ALA A 154 6.18 -0.98 -36.65
CA ALA A 154 5.13 -1.36 -35.71
C ALA A 154 5.64 -1.52 -34.28
N VAL A 155 4.77 -1.19 -33.33
CA VAL A 155 4.88 -1.62 -31.93
C VAL A 155 3.98 -2.84 -31.78
N THR A 156 4.57 -4.02 -31.57
CA THR A 156 3.84 -5.29 -31.51
C THR A 156 3.77 -5.82 -30.07
N ASN A 157 2.75 -6.64 -29.78
CA ASN A 157 2.56 -7.30 -28.49
C ASN A 157 2.65 -6.33 -27.30
N ALA A 158 2.16 -5.11 -27.46
CA ALA A 158 2.25 -4.10 -26.42
C ALA A 158 1.38 -4.49 -25.22
N SER A 159 1.96 -4.48 -24.04
CA SER A 159 1.28 -4.70 -22.78
C SER A 159 1.64 -3.61 -21.80
N VAL A 160 0.67 -3.19 -21.00
CA VAL A 160 0.84 -2.19 -19.96
C VAL A 160 0.46 -2.79 -18.63
N THR A 161 1.34 -2.59 -17.65
CA THR A 161 1.08 -2.90 -16.25
C THR A 161 0.75 -1.60 -15.55
N THR A 162 -0.50 -1.45 -15.13
CA THR A 162 -0.89 -0.33 -14.29
C THR A 162 -1.04 -0.83 -12.86
N SER A 163 -0.58 -0.05 -11.87
CA SER A 163 -1.27 -0.09 -10.58
C SER A 163 -2.71 0.29 -10.88
N THR A 164 -3.65 -0.62 -10.59
CA THR A 164 -5.07 -0.28 -10.65
C THR A 164 -5.26 0.99 -9.85
N GLY A 165 -5.49 2.11 -10.53
CA GLY A 165 -5.83 3.35 -9.85
C GLY A 165 -6.97 3.02 -8.90
N THR A 166 -6.82 3.35 -7.63
CA THR A 166 -7.92 3.28 -6.68
C THR A 166 -9.09 4.01 -7.31
N SER A 167 -10.19 3.30 -7.58
CA SER A 167 -11.39 3.93 -8.10
C SER A 167 -11.78 5.05 -7.13
N MET A 168 -11.64 6.30 -7.57
CA MET A 168 -12.00 7.47 -6.77
C MET A 168 -13.53 7.62 -6.68
N THR A 169 -14.25 6.88 -7.52
CA THR A 169 -15.70 6.69 -7.44
C THR A 169 -15.99 5.43 -6.63
N TYR A 170 -16.20 5.60 -5.33
CA TYR A 170 -16.77 4.53 -4.52
C TYR A 170 -18.26 4.39 -4.87
N ALA A 171 -18.72 3.17 -5.15
CA ALA A 171 -20.12 2.92 -5.47
C ALA A 171 -21.05 3.01 -4.24
N ALA A 172 -20.52 3.26 -3.04
CA ALA A 172 -21.38 3.53 -1.91
C ALA A 172 -21.79 4.99 -1.84
N ILE A 173 -22.95 5.17 -1.23
CA ILE A 173 -23.53 6.46 -0.92
C ILE A 173 -22.62 7.21 0.06
N SER A 174 -22.08 8.35 -0.37
CA SER A 174 -21.21 9.23 0.42
C SER A 174 -21.80 10.63 0.64
N ASP A 175 -23.12 10.78 0.45
CA ASP A 175 -23.81 12.05 0.70
C ASP A 175 -23.91 12.35 2.21
N ARG A 176 -24.27 13.60 2.54
CA ARG A 176 -24.51 14.04 3.92
C ARG A 176 -26.00 13.96 4.31
N THR A 177 -26.79 13.22 3.56
CA THR A 177 -28.24 13.10 3.78
C THR A 177 -28.50 12.23 4.99
N VAL A 178 -29.18 12.79 5.98
CA VAL A 178 -29.63 12.05 7.16
C VAL A 178 -30.73 11.08 6.75
N ARG A 179 -30.58 9.81 7.12
CA ARG A 179 -31.53 8.74 6.81
C ARG A 179 -32.19 8.23 8.09
N THR A 180 -33.48 7.92 8.02
CA THR A 180 -34.20 7.30 9.13
C THR A 180 -33.64 5.90 9.39
N LYS A 181 -33.40 5.55 10.65
CA LYS A 181 -32.96 4.21 11.04
C LYS A 181 -34.02 3.18 10.61
N PRO A 182 -33.68 2.18 9.77
CA PRO A 182 -34.62 1.15 9.36
C PRO A 182 -34.93 0.17 10.49
N ALA A 183 -35.96 -0.67 10.31
CA ALA A 183 -36.19 -1.80 11.19
C ALA A 183 -34.98 -2.75 11.21
N LEU A 184 -34.77 -3.45 12.32
CA LEU A 184 -33.67 -4.41 12.42
C LEU A 184 -33.87 -5.55 11.40
N PRO A 185 -32.86 -5.84 10.54
CA PRO A 185 -32.97 -6.94 9.61
C PRO A 185 -32.98 -8.28 10.34
N SER A 186 -33.81 -9.21 9.88
CA SER A 186 -33.73 -10.61 10.31
C SER A 186 -32.55 -11.27 9.62
N LEU A 187 -31.59 -11.77 10.39
CA LEU A 187 -30.36 -12.35 9.87
C LEU A 187 -30.41 -13.88 9.98
N SER A 188 -30.34 -14.58 8.83
CA SER A 188 -30.12 -16.03 8.78
C SER A 188 -28.66 -16.37 9.13
N ALA A 189 -28.27 -17.65 9.09
CA ALA A 189 -26.92 -18.14 9.42
C ALA A 189 -25.78 -17.40 8.70
N ALA A 190 -24.54 -17.59 9.17
CA ALA A 190 -23.36 -17.04 8.52
C ALA A 190 -23.32 -17.43 7.02
N GLY A 191 -22.93 -16.48 6.17
CA GLY A 191 -23.07 -16.57 4.71
C GLY A 191 -24.32 -15.85 4.17
N TYR A 192 -25.27 -15.49 5.02
CA TYR A 192 -26.45 -14.73 4.60
C TYR A 192 -26.10 -13.33 4.09
N THR A 193 -26.64 -12.96 2.94
CA THR A 193 -26.48 -11.63 2.34
C THR A 193 -27.80 -10.90 2.27
N PHE A 194 -27.78 -9.58 2.49
CA PHE A 194 -28.94 -8.71 2.31
C PHE A 194 -28.49 -7.33 1.82
N THR A 195 -29.44 -6.51 1.37
CA THR A 195 -29.16 -5.11 1.01
C THR A 195 -29.58 -4.21 2.15
N ASP A 196 -28.67 -3.35 2.63
CA ASP A 196 -28.98 -2.34 3.62
C ASP A 196 -30.06 -1.38 3.04
N PRO A 197 -31.22 -1.24 3.69
CA PRO A 197 -32.34 -0.48 3.13
C PRO A 197 -32.13 1.04 3.19
N ALA A 198 -31.14 1.54 3.94
CA ALA A 198 -30.86 2.97 4.04
C ALA A 198 -29.77 3.39 3.04
N PHE A 199 -28.70 2.60 2.93
CA PHE A 199 -27.50 2.91 2.15
C PHE A 199 -27.38 2.09 0.86
N SER A 200 -28.33 1.19 0.58
CA SER A 200 -28.35 0.28 -0.58
C SER A 200 -27.09 -0.58 -0.71
N SER A 201 -26.31 -0.69 0.37
CA SER A 201 -25.05 -1.44 0.40
C SER A 201 -25.35 -2.93 0.55
N ARG A 202 -24.64 -3.77 -0.22
CA ARG A 202 -24.72 -5.22 -0.04
C ARG A 202 -23.97 -5.60 1.24
N MET A 203 -24.65 -6.28 2.15
CA MET A 203 -24.16 -6.72 3.45
C MET A 203 -24.03 -8.24 3.48
N LEU A 204 -22.99 -8.74 4.16
CA LEU A 204 -22.76 -10.17 4.42
C LEU A 204 -22.67 -10.40 5.93
N ARG A 205 -23.37 -11.41 6.44
CA ARG A 205 -23.17 -11.94 7.78
C ARG A 205 -22.00 -12.92 7.78
N ALA A 206 -20.83 -12.53 8.31
CA ALA A 206 -19.64 -13.39 8.35
C ALA A 206 -19.64 -14.43 9.50
N THR A 207 -20.34 -14.13 10.59
CA THR A 207 -20.36 -14.93 11.82
C THR A 207 -21.77 -15.17 12.34
N ASP A 208 -21.94 -16.28 13.04
CA ASP A 208 -23.13 -16.64 13.80
C ASP A 208 -22.78 -17.43 15.08
N ALA A 209 -23.81 -17.94 15.76
CA ALA A 209 -23.67 -18.74 16.99
C ALA A 209 -22.85 -20.02 16.81
N ALA A 210 -22.78 -20.58 15.60
CA ALA A 210 -22.10 -21.82 15.26
C ALA A 210 -20.68 -21.59 14.70
N THR A 211 -20.23 -20.34 14.57
CA THR A 211 -18.87 -20.00 14.11
C THR A 211 -17.79 -20.77 14.87
N ARG A 212 -17.97 -21.01 16.18
CA ARG A 212 -17.12 -21.87 17.00
C ARG A 212 -17.98 -22.97 17.61
N PRO A 213 -18.11 -24.15 16.98
CA PRO A 213 -19.04 -25.19 17.43
C PRO A 213 -18.76 -25.73 18.84
N GLY A 214 -17.50 -25.67 19.30
CA GLY A 214 -17.10 -26.07 20.64
C GLY A 214 -17.38 -25.02 21.73
N SER A 215 -17.72 -23.78 21.34
CA SER A 215 -18.11 -22.72 22.25
C SER A 215 -19.08 -21.78 21.54
N THR A 216 -20.36 -22.07 21.64
CA THR A 216 -21.40 -21.39 20.87
C THR A 216 -21.80 -20.03 21.49
N ASN A 217 -22.47 -19.19 20.70
CA ASN A 217 -23.07 -17.92 21.17
C ASN A 217 -22.08 -16.84 21.62
N HIS A 218 -20.86 -16.85 21.09
CA HIS A 218 -19.93 -15.73 21.26
C HIS A 218 -20.31 -14.51 20.43
N SER A 219 -19.90 -13.34 20.94
CA SER A 219 -19.87 -12.11 20.17
C SER A 219 -18.57 -11.99 19.38
N TYR A 220 -18.66 -11.45 18.17
CA TYR A 220 -17.51 -11.22 17.29
C TYR A 220 -17.45 -9.76 16.87
N ARG A 221 -16.25 -9.20 16.85
CA ARG A 221 -15.99 -7.80 16.50
C ARG A 221 -14.87 -7.68 15.49
N ALA A 222 -14.84 -6.55 14.79
CA ALA A 222 -13.63 -6.07 14.14
C ALA A 222 -12.58 -5.70 15.21
N PRO A 223 -11.30 -5.52 14.84
CA PRO A 223 -10.28 -5.06 15.78
C PRO A 223 -10.66 -3.74 16.44
N SER A 224 -10.14 -3.53 17.64
CA SER A 224 -10.54 -2.45 18.54
C SER A 224 -10.00 -1.08 18.12
N ASN A 225 -9.08 -1.03 17.15
CA ASN A 225 -8.47 0.20 16.64
C ASN A 225 -8.55 0.26 15.11
N ALA A 226 -9.08 1.37 14.58
CA ALA A 226 -9.28 1.60 13.15
C ALA A 226 -7.97 1.65 12.33
N HIS A 227 -6.83 1.88 12.98
CA HIS A 227 -5.51 1.88 12.33
C HIS A 227 -5.01 0.47 12.03
N LEU A 228 -5.61 -0.54 12.66
CA LEU A 228 -5.21 -1.93 12.52
C LEU A 228 -5.61 -2.48 11.14
N ALA A 229 -4.65 -3.12 10.47
CA ALA A 229 -4.89 -3.82 9.22
C ALA A 229 -5.66 -5.14 9.46
N ALA A 230 -6.99 -5.03 9.55
CA ALA A 230 -7.90 -6.17 9.70
C ALA A 230 -8.06 -7.01 8.43
N TRP A 231 -7.76 -6.40 7.28
CA TRP A 231 -7.78 -7.00 5.94
C TRP A 231 -6.37 -7.07 5.38
N ASN A 232 -6.09 -8.09 4.57
CA ASN A 232 -4.82 -8.19 3.86
C ASN A 232 -4.74 -7.21 2.67
N SER A 233 -3.53 -7.00 2.14
CA SER A 233 -3.27 -6.02 1.08
C SER A 233 -3.99 -6.26 -0.26
N THR A 234 -4.58 -7.45 -0.45
CA THR A 234 -5.36 -7.81 -1.65
C THR A 234 -6.86 -7.96 -1.39
N SER A 235 -7.33 -7.68 -0.17
CA SER A 235 -8.73 -7.84 0.24
C SER A 235 -9.28 -9.27 0.07
N THR A 236 -8.41 -10.28 0.14
CA THR A 236 -8.76 -11.70 0.02
C THR A 236 -8.77 -12.42 1.37
N TYR A 237 -8.24 -11.80 2.42
CA TYR A 237 -8.33 -12.29 3.79
C TYR A 237 -8.72 -11.16 4.74
N PHE A 238 -9.49 -11.50 5.77
CA PHE A 238 -9.73 -10.65 6.93
C PHE A 238 -9.76 -11.48 8.20
N TYR A 239 -9.77 -10.84 9.36
CA TYR A 239 -10.04 -11.53 10.62
C TYR A 239 -11.10 -10.82 11.46
N VAL A 240 -11.73 -11.59 12.35
CA VAL A 240 -12.58 -11.09 13.44
C VAL A 240 -12.01 -11.55 14.78
N VAL A 241 -12.39 -10.86 15.84
CA VAL A 241 -11.98 -11.19 17.21
C VAL A 241 -13.22 -11.59 18.01
N SER A 242 -13.18 -12.75 18.63
CA SER A 242 -14.21 -13.18 19.59
C SER A 242 -14.10 -12.32 20.87
N ASP A 243 -15.19 -12.21 21.62
CA ASP A 243 -15.23 -11.59 22.96
C ASP A 243 -14.19 -12.15 23.94
N ASP A 244 -13.79 -13.42 23.82
CA ASP A 244 -12.71 -14.04 24.59
C ASP A 244 -11.29 -13.76 24.08
N GLY A 245 -11.14 -12.94 23.04
CA GLY A 245 -9.85 -12.56 22.44
C GLY A 245 -9.38 -13.47 21.30
N THR A 246 -10.09 -14.56 20.99
CA THR A 246 -9.70 -15.47 19.90
C THR A 246 -9.72 -14.77 18.55
N VAL A 247 -8.60 -14.80 17.83
CA VAL A 247 -8.46 -14.23 16.48
C VAL A 247 -8.82 -15.27 15.42
N ILE A 248 -9.78 -14.95 14.56
CA ILE A 248 -10.37 -15.88 13.60
C ILE A 248 -10.22 -15.33 12.17
N PRO A 249 -9.32 -15.90 11.34
CA PRO A 249 -9.15 -15.49 9.96
C PRO A 249 -10.18 -16.14 9.02
N TYR A 250 -10.51 -15.40 7.96
CA TYR A 250 -11.42 -15.78 6.89
C TYR A 250 -10.77 -15.51 5.54
N ALA A 251 -10.99 -16.41 4.57
CA ALA A 251 -10.87 -16.08 3.15
C ALA A 251 -12.11 -15.29 2.71
N PHE A 252 -11.93 -14.34 1.79
CA PHE A 252 -12.99 -13.53 1.24
C PHE A 252 -12.96 -13.51 -0.28
N ASP A 253 -14.10 -13.81 -0.88
CA ASP A 253 -14.36 -13.68 -2.30
C ASP A 253 -15.29 -12.48 -2.51
N ALA A 254 -14.71 -11.39 -3.02
CA ALA A 254 -15.44 -10.15 -3.27
C ALA A 254 -16.44 -10.27 -4.44
N ALA A 255 -16.17 -11.11 -5.44
CA ALA A 255 -17.05 -11.29 -6.60
C ALA A 255 -18.35 -11.98 -6.16
N GLN A 256 -18.24 -12.96 -5.27
CA GLN A 256 -19.38 -13.71 -4.75
C GLN A 256 -19.95 -13.13 -3.44
N LEU A 257 -19.29 -12.13 -2.84
CA LEU A 257 -19.59 -11.60 -1.50
C LEU A 257 -19.66 -12.72 -0.46
N ARG A 258 -18.61 -13.54 -0.39
CA ARG A 258 -18.56 -14.75 0.44
C ARG A 258 -17.34 -14.75 1.36
N ALA A 259 -17.58 -14.99 2.66
CA ALA A 259 -16.54 -15.25 3.64
C ALA A 259 -16.49 -16.75 3.97
N THR A 260 -15.29 -17.34 4.02
CA THR A 260 -15.08 -18.77 4.28
C THR A 260 -14.04 -18.97 5.38
N ARG A 261 -14.32 -19.86 6.34
CA ARG A 261 -13.36 -20.24 7.38
C ARG A 261 -12.15 -20.93 6.75
N LEU A 262 -10.96 -20.55 7.21
CA LEU A 262 -9.74 -21.28 6.89
C LEU A 262 -9.67 -22.57 7.71
N GLN A 263 -9.24 -23.67 7.09
CA GLN A 263 -9.17 -25.01 7.70
C GLN A 263 -10.47 -25.40 8.41
N PRO A 264 -11.64 -25.37 7.73
CA PRO A 264 -12.93 -25.51 8.38
C PRO A 264 -13.07 -26.84 9.14
N SER A 265 -13.71 -26.79 10.31
CA SER A 265 -14.00 -27.95 11.15
C SER A 265 -15.42 -27.88 11.71
N GLY A 266 -16.07 -29.04 11.88
CA GLY A 266 -17.38 -29.15 12.52
C GLY A 266 -17.34 -29.11 14.06
N SER A 267 -16.16 -28.99 14.67
CA SER A 267 -15.96 -29.00 16.12
C SER A 267 -14.98 -27.91 16.57
N GLY A 268 -14.84 -27.72 17.90
CA GLY A 268 -13.86 -26.79 18.48
C GLY A 268 -14.05 -25.35 17.99
N ASN A 269 -12.99 -24.73 17.48
CA ASN A 269 -13.05 -23.35 17.00
C ASN A 269 -13.67 -23.18 15.60
N GLY A 270 -14.19 -24.24 14.98
CA GLY A 270 -14.81 -24.17 13.64
C GLY A 270 -13.82 -24.00 12.48
N GLY A 271 -12.52 -23.97 12.79
CA GLY A 271 -11.41 -23.91 11.86
C GLY A 271 -10.18 -23.22 12.46
N LEU A 272 -9.31 -22.69 11.62
CA LEU A 272 -8.10 -21.98 12.04
C LEU A 272 -8.43 -20.81 12.98
N THR A 273 -7.58 -20.66 14.00
CA THR A 273 -7.47 -19.51 14.90
C THR A 273 -6.02 -19.13 15.04
N LEU A 274 -5.72 -17.84 15.14
CA LEU A 274 -4.34 -17.35 15.25
C LEU A 274 -3.92 -17.19 16.71
N ALA A 275 -2.71 -17.63 17.05
CA ALA A 275 -2.11 -17.57 18.37
C ALA A 275 -1.41 -16.21 18.61
N PHE A 276 -2.21 -15.14 18.69
CA PHE A 276 -1.74 -13.81 19.03
C PHE A 276 -2.39 -13.30 20.33
N TYR A 277 -1.58 -12.67 21.17
CA TYR A 277 -1.95 -12.09 22.45
C TYR A 277 -2.60 -10.70 22.30
N VAL A 278 -2.09 -9.89 21.37
CA VAL A 278 -2.66 -8.60 20.98
C VAL A 278 -3.22 -8.72 19.57
N GLU A 279 -4.23 -7.91 19.24
CA GLU A 279 -4.85 -7.87 17.91
C GLU A 279 -3.77 -7.70 16.81
N PRO A 280 -3.65 -8.65 15.87
CA PRO A 280 -2.55 -8.68 14.91
C PRO A 280 -2.76 -7.72 13.73
N GLN A 281 -1.74 -7.58 12.88
CA GLN A 281 -1.75 -6.75 11.68
C GLN A 281 -1.48 -7.58 10.44
N PHE A 282 -2.37 -7.58 9.47
CA PHE A 282 -1.96 -8.04 8.14
C PHE A 282 -0.82 -7.16 7.63
N SER A 283 0.11 -7.79 6.94
CA SER A 283 1.14 -7.08 6.21
C SER A 283 0.46 -6.21 5.13
N LEU A 284 0.89 -4.96 5.05
CA LEU A 284 0.44 -4.02 4.04
C LEU A 284 1.17 -4.22 2.71
N THR A 285 2.23 -5.02 2.70
CA THR A 285 3.07 -5.27 1.51
C THR A 285 2.99 -6.73 1.01
N SER A 286 2.64 -7.67 1.89
CA SER A 286 2.65 -9.11 1.63
C SER A 286 1.29 -9.73 1.95
N PRO A 287 0.47 -10.12 0.95
CA PRO A 287 -0.92 -10.52 1.18
C PRO A 287 -1.11 -11.80 2.00
N ASN A 288 -0.07 -12.62 2.12
CA ASN A 288 -0.11 -13.89 2.86
C ASN A 288 0.53 -13.81 4.25
N ILE A 289 0.93 -12.62 4.71
CA ILE A 289 1.62 -12.45 5.99
C ILE A 289 0.74 -11.66 6.96
N ILE A 290 0.70 -12.11 8.21
CA ILE A 290 0.13 -11.37 9.34
C ILE A 290 1.13 -11.39 10.50
N TYR A 291 1.33 -10.24 11.14
CA TYR A 291 2.24 -10.06 12.27
C TYR A 291 1.47 -9.87 13.56
N GLY A 292 2.05 -10.26 14.68
CA GLY A 292 1.50 -9.96 15.99
C GLY A 292 2.39 -10.45 17.13
N ILE A 293 1.93 -10.20 18.34
CA ILE A 293 2.60 -10.67 19.57
C ILE A 293 2.11 -12.09 19.85
N ALA A 294 3.00 -13.07 19.86
CA ALA A 294 2.62 -14.46 20.09
C ALA A 294 2.04 -14.67 21.49
N SER A 295 0.97 -15.47 21.58
CA SER A 295 0.41 -15.92 22.86
C SER A 295 1.14 -17.15 23.42
N GLY A 296 1.03 -17.37 24.73
CA GLY A 296 1.47 -18.60 25.40
C GLY A 296 2.97 -18.68 25.76
N GLY A 297 3.69 -17.56 25.68
CA GLY A 297 5.09 -17.44 26.09
C GLY A 297 5.31 -16.25 27.04
N ASN A 298 6.34 -15.44 26.78
CA ASN A 298 6.57 -14.19 27.51
C ASN A 298 5.58 -13.05 27.14
N ASN A 299 4.66 -13.29 26.19
CA ASN A 299 3.74 -12.31 25.60
C ASN A 299 4.44 -11.03 25.11
N ARG A 300 5.70 -11.15 24.71
CA ARG A 300 6.57 -10.07 24.20
C ARG A 300 7.37 -10.48 22.96
N THR A 301 7.12 -11.69 22.44
CA THR A 301 7.71 -12.18 21.20
C THR A 301 6.84 -11.81 20.01
N ILE A 302 7.37 -11.01 19.09
CA ILE A 302 6.76 -10.67 17.81
C ILE A 302 7.01 -11.80 16.82
N LYS A 303 5.92 -12.32 16.23
CA LYS A 303 5.96 -13.34 15.19
C LYS A 303 5.18 -12.89 13.96
N GLN A 304 5.56 -13.46 12.82
CA GLN A 304 4.70 -13.52 11.65
C GLN A 304 4.03 -14.89 11.55
N TYR A 305 2.85 -14.94 10.95
CA TYR A 305 2.21 -16.15 10.44
C TYR A 305 2.06 -16.03 8.93
N ASP A 306 2.46 -17.08 8.21
CA ASP A 306 2.33 -17.16 6.75
C ASP A 306 1.18 -18.09 6.37
N PHE A 307 0.16 -17.54 5.73
CA PHE A 307 -1.02 -18.27 5.29
C PHE A 307 -0.73 -19.29 4.16
N THR A 308 0.41 -19.16 3.47
CA THR A 308 0.85 -20.09 2.42
C THR A 308 1.39 -21.38 3.04
N THR A 309 2.24 -21.25 4.06
CA THR A 309 2.95 -22.36 4.70
C THR A 309 2.26 -22.87 5.96
N GLY A 310 1.37 -22.07 6.55
CA GLY A 310 0.73 -22.37 7.83
C GLY A 310 1.67 -22.27 9.04
N ALA A 311 2.80 -21.57 8.89
CA ALA A 311 3.87 -21.55 9.88
C ALA A 311 4.03 -20.19 10.57
N TYR A 312 4.45 -20.23 11.83
CA TYR A 312 4.89 -19.06 12.59
C TYR A 312 6.41 -18.91 12.52
N THR A 313 6.88 -17.69 12.25
CA THR A 313 8.31 -17.33 12.29
C THR A 313 8.55 -16.19 13.27
N THR A 314 9.55 -16.32 14.14
CA THR A 314 9.93 -15.26 15.08
C THR A 314 10.62 -14.12 14.34
N ILE A 315 10.16 -12.90 14.58
CA ILE A 315 10.77 -11.67 14.06
C ILE A 315 11.68 -11.06 15.12
N LEU A 316 11.16 -10.89 16.33
CA LEU A 316 11.87 -10.20 17.41
C LEU A 316 11.28 -10.57 18.77
N ASP A 317 12.13 -10.85 19.75
CA ASP A 317 11.74 -10.88 21.15
C ASP A 317 12.15 -9.56 21.83
N LEU A 318 11.17 -8.84 22.40
CA LEU A 318 11.42 -7.55 23.05
C LEU A 318 12.34 -7.67 24.27
N ASP A 319 12.41 -8.84 24.90
CA ASP A 319 13.34 -9.11 26.01
C ASP A 319 14.81 -9.06 25.55
N THR A 320 15.08 -9.14 24.24
CA THR A 320 16.42 -8.94 23.64
C THR A 320 16.73 -7.48 23.33
N VAL A 321 15.72 -6.61 23.32
CA VAL A 321 15.85 -5.18 23.03
C VAL A 321 16.05 -4.39 24.32
N VAL A 322 15.29 -4.71 25.35
CA VAL A 322 15.41 -4.13 26.68
C VAL A 322 15.50 -5.27 27.69
N SER A 323 16.56 -5.29 28.48
CA SER A 323 16.74 -6.30 29.52
C SER A 323 15.83 -6.02 30.73
N GLY A 324 15.40 -7.08 31.41
CA GLY A 324 14.62 -6.96 32.63
C GLY A 324 13.21 -6.42 32.44
N LEU A 325 12.65 -6.51 31.22
CA LEU A 325 11.27 -6.13 30.97
C LEU A 325 10.31 -6.94 31.85
N SER A 326 9.59 -6.24 32.71
CA SER A 326 8.32 -6.69 33.27
C SER A 326 7.21 -5.84 32.66
N GLY A 327 6.19 -6.44 32.07
CA GLY A 327 5.06 -5.65 31.59
C GLY A 327 4.32 -6.15 30.37
N TYR A 328 3.42 -5.27 29.93
CA TYR A 328 2.44 -5.47 28.87
C TYR A 328 2.94 -4.90 27.52
N VAL A 329 2.45 -5.48 26.41
CA VAL A 329 2.59 -4.89 25.07
C VAL A 329 1.26 -4.23 24.71
N GLY A 330 1.27 -2.90 24.57
CA GLY A 330 0.07 -2.10 24.41
C GLY A 330 -0.58 -2.22 23.03
N GLY A 331 0.21 -2.48 21.99
CA GLY A 331 -0.28 -2.56 20.62
C GLY A 331 0.83 -2.78 19.61
N PHE A 332 0.42 -3.15 18.39
CA PHE A 332 1.30 -3.50 17.29
C PHE A 332 0.72 -2.99 15.96
N ILE A 333 1.53 -2.31 15.14
CA ILE A 333 1.08 -1.63 13.92
C ILE A 333 2.09 -1.85 12.79
N SER A 334 1.62 -2.01 11.55
CA SER A 334 2.45 -2.07 10.33
C SER A 334 2.31 -0.82 9.46
N GLY A 335 3.41 -0.43 8.80
CA GLY A 335 3.49 0.64 7.81
C GLY A 335 3.92 0.09 6.43
N ALA A 336 3.32 0.60 5.36
CA ALA A 336 3.38 0.02 4.00
C ALA A 336 4.66 0.32 3.22
N THR A 337 5.73 0.80 3.86
CA THR A 337 7.03 1.01 3.21
C THR A 337 7.60 -0.32 2.72
N SER A 338 8.49 -0.32 1.72
CA SER A 338 9.33 -1.48 1.41
C SER A 338 10.79 -1.12 1.70
N PRO A 339 11.48 -1.81 2.63
CA PRO A 339 10.99 -2.91 3.46
C PRO A 339 9.89 -2.46 4.45
N GLU A 340 8.99 -3.38 4.79
CA GLU A 340 7.87 -3.10 5.71
C GLU A 340 8.37 -2.64 7.07
N THR A 341 7.69 -1.64 7.61
CA THR A 341 8.02 -1.06 8.90
C THR A 341 6.97 -1.49 9.92
N LEU A 342 7.44 -1.74 11.14
CA LEU A 342 6.64 -2.25 12.23
C LEU A 342 6.84 -1.33 13.45
N LEU A 343 5.76 -1.13 14.19
CA LEU A 343 5.74 -0.34 15.41
C LEU A 343 5.12 -1.16 16.53
N VAL A 344 5.76 -1.13 17.69
CA VAL A 344 5.22 -1.73 18.92
C VAL A 344 5.48 -0.78 20.08
N PHE A 345 4.50 -0.63 20.97
CA PHE A 345 4.69 0.09 22.23
C PHE A 345 4.44 -0.83 23.42
N PHE A 346 5.29 -0.73 24.43
CA PHE A 346 5.39 -1.72 25.51
C PHE A 346 6.07 -1.15 26.76
N GLY A 347 6.19 -2.00 27.78
CA GLY A 347 6.72 -1.64 29.09
C GLY A 347 5.62 -1.26 30.07
N GLY A 348 5.93 -1.28 31.36
CA GLY A 348 4.95 -0.98 32.41
C GLY A 348 4.00 -2.14 32.72
N ALA A 349 3.43 -2.13 33.92
CA ALA A 349 2.69 -3.28 34.46
C ALA A 349 1.28 -3.46 33.87
N GLN A 350 0.73 -2.45 33.20
CA GLN A 350 -0.67 -2.41 32.77
C GLN A 350 -0.88 -1.42 31.63
N GLN A 351 -2.10 -1.39 31.09
CA GLN A 351 -2.55 -0.32 30.18
C GLN A 351 -2.26 1.06 30.80
N ASP A 352 -1.88 2.03 29.96
CA ASP A 352 -1.50 3.38 30.36
C ASP A 352 -0.24 3.49 31.24
N ALA A 353 0.54 2.40 31.39
CA ALA A 353 1.85 2.44 32.03
C ALA A 353 3.01 2.26 31.03
N HIS A 354 2.73 2.21 29.72
CA HIS A 354 3.74 1.99 28.69
C HIS A 354 4.66 3.20 28.53
N TYR A 355 5.91 2.95 28.16
CA TYR A 355 6.88 4.04 27.98
C TYR A 355 7.95 3.75 26.93
N TYR A 356 7.99 2.53 26.36
CA TYR A 356 8.79 2.24 25.20
C TYR A 356 7.94 2.25 23.94
N THR A 357 8.51 2.81 22.87
CA THR A 357 8.04 2.66 21.50
C THR A 357 9.21 2.18 20.65
N LEU A 358 9.06 1.06 19.97
CA LEU A 358 10.06 0.51 19.06
C LEU A 358 9.53 0.54 17.64
N TRP A 359 10.21 1.32 16.81
CA TRP A 359 10.06 1.30 15.36
C TRP A 359 11.14 0.38 14.77
N PHE A 360 10.79 -0.50 13.85
CA PHE A 360 11.76 -1.44 13.27
C PHE A 360 11.33 -2.00 11.91
N THR A 361 12.27 -2.61 11.18
CA THR A 361 11.97 -3.44 10.01
C THR A 361 12.18 -4.92 10.37
N PRO A 362 11.46 -5.86 9.74
CA PRO A 362 11.73 -7.30 9.90
C PRO A 362 13.18 -7.68 9.59
N SER A 363 13.86 -6.92 8.72
CA SER A 363 15.26 -7.12 8.35
C SER A 363 16.28 -6.70 9.41
N GLY A 364 15.86 -5.97 10.45
CA GLY A 364 16.69 -5.71 11.64
C GLY A 364 17.02 -4.25 11.96
N THR A 365 16.64 -3.27 11.15
CA THR A 365 16.78 -1.85 11.51
C THR A 365 15.85 -1.53 12.68
N ARG A 366 16.32 -0.84 13.72
CA ARG A 366 15.56 -0.57 14.95
C ARG A 366 15.81 0.84 15.50
N LYS A 367 14.76 1.44 16.06
CA LYS A 367 14.80 2.70 16.81
C LYS A 367 13.93 2.58 18.05
N LEU A 368 14.54 2.64 19.23
CA LEU A 368 13.87 2.53 20.52
C LEU A 368 13.74 3.90 21.17
N LEU A 369 12.50 4.37 21.28
CA LEU A 369 12.15 5.56 22.03
C LEU A 369 11.70 5.17 23.45
N ASN A 370 12.25 5.85 24.45
CA ASN A 370 11.75 5.85 25.83
C ASN A 370 11.16 7.22 26.14
N THR A 371 9.84 7.28 26.31
CA THR A 371 9.11 8.53 26.53
C THR A 371 9.28 9.07 27.95
N VAL A 372 9.53 8.23 28.95
CA VAL A 372 9.76 8.68 30.33
C VAL A 372 11.15 9.32 30.46
N SER A 373 12.20 8.65 29.98
CA SER A 373 13.56 9.19 30.05
C SER A 373 13.88 10.22 28.95
N SER A 374 12.96 10.44 28.00
CA SER A 374 13.17 11.33 26.84
C SER A 374 14.43 10.95 26.03
N THR A 375 14.56 9.66 25.71
CA THR A 375 15.71 9.15 24.95
C THR A 375 15.30 8.35 23.73
N LEU A 376 15.98 8.57 22.60
CA LEU A 376 15.91 7.76 21.40
C LEU A 376 17.26 7.05 21.18
N ASN A 377 17.24 5.71 21.18
CA ASN A 377 18.45 4.88 21.16
C ASN A 377 19.47 5.26 22.26
N GLY A 378 18.97 5.68 23.42
CA GLY A 378 19.78 6.12 24.57
C GLY A 378 20.29 7.57 24.51
N ALA A 379 20.18 8.25 23.36
CA ALA A 379 20.49 9.68 23.24
C ALA A 379 19.27 10.56 23.57
N SER A 380 19.46 11.75 24.11
CA SER A 380 18.36 12.68 24.41
C SER A 380 17.55 13.03 23.17
N THR A 381 16.22 13.12 23.31
CA THR A 381 15.32 13.57 22.25
C THR A 381 15.38 15.07 22.02
N SER A 382 14.87 15.55 20.87
CA SER A 382 14.80 16.97 20.52
C SER A 382 13.93 17.81 21.46
N VAL A 383 13.02 17.17 22.20
CA VAL A 383 12.14 17.77 23.20
C VAL A 383 12.04 16.87 24.42
N THR A 384 11.76 17.44 25.59
CA THR A 384 11.44 16.66 26.79
C THR A 384 10.06 16.02 26.66
N LEU A 385 10.01 14.69 26.75
CA LEU A 385 8.79 13.89 26.68
C LEU A 385 8.23 13.69 28.10
N ASN A 386 8.87 12.88 28.93
CA ASN A 386 8.50 12.58 30.31
C ASN A 386 6.99 12.32 30.48
N PHE A 387 6.47 11.29 29.81
CA PHE A 387 5.08 10.83 29.91
C PHE A 387 4.96 9.32 29.64
N HIS A 388 3.85 8.72 30.06
CA HIS A 388 3.46 7.36 29.69
C HIS A 388 2.55 7.36 28.45
N LEU A 389 2.57 6.26 27.71
CA LEU A 389 1.86 6.06 26.47
C LEU A 389 0.50 5.41 26.72
N HIS A 390 -0.55 6.11 26.33
CA HIS A 390 -1.88 5.53 26.15
C HIS A 390 -1.93 4.72 24.85
N ALA A 391 -1.43 5.30 23.77
CA ALA A 391 -1.39 4.69 22.45
C ALA A 391 -0.20 5.19 21.61
N THR A 392 0.14 4.41 20.60
CA THR A 392 0.98 4.88 19.49
C THR A 392 0.31 4.53 18.17
N GLN A 393 0.56 5.32 17.13
CA GLN A 393 0.15 5.03 15.77
C GLN A 393 1.33 5.20 14.81
N LEU A 394 1.32 4.43 13.72
CA LEU A 394 2.26 4.56 12.62
C LEU A 394 1.46 4.95 11.37
N ASP A 395 1.85 6.06 10.74
CA ASP A 395 1.26 6.42 9.45
C ASP A 395 1.57 5.34 8.41
N LYS A 396 0.65 5.13 7.46
CA LYS A 396 0.81 4.07 6.45
C LYS A 396 2.06 4.22 5.57
N SER A 397 2.72 5.38 5.51
CA SER A 397 4.04 5.52 4.87
C SER A 397 5.17 4.84 5.63
N GLY A 398 4.97 4.54 6.92
CA GLY A 398 5.95 3.94 7.81
C GLY A 398 6.95 4.93 8.42
N ARG A 399 6.78 6.23 8.20
CA ARG A 399 7.74 7.27 8.61
C ARG A 399 7.31 7.98 9.88
N PHE A 400 6.05 8.35 10.00
CA PHE A 400 5.58 9.21 11.06
C PHE A 400 4.91 8.40 12.17
N VAL A 401 5.43 8.53 13.38
CA VAL A 401 4.89 7.89 14.58
C VAL A 401 4.17 8.93 15.41
N PHE A 402 2.90 8.68 15.71
CA PHE A 402 2.11 9.50 16.62
C PHE A 402 2.17 8.87 18.01
N LEU A 403 2.50 9.67 19.01
CA LEU A 403 2.61 9.28 20.40
C LEU A 403 1.50 9.99 21.19
N TYR A 404 0.66 9.23 21.87
CA TYR A 404 -0.47 9.75 22.64
C TYR A 404 -0.20 9.54 24.14
N PRO A 405 0.03 10.61 24.92
CA PRO A 405 0.20 10.51 26.36
C PRO A 405 -1.08 10.04 27.06
N THR A 406 -0.92 9.56 28.31
CA THR A 406 -2.07 9.23 29.16
C THR A 406 -2.84 10.47 29.60
N SER A 407 -4.12 10.27 29.95
CA SER A 407 -4.95 11.35 30.52
C SER A 407 -4.34 11.97 31.77
N ALA A 408 -3.61 11.20 32.58
CA ALA A 408 -2.89 11.69 33.75
C ALA A 408 -1.74 12.63 33.35
N ASP A 409 -0.97 12.29 32.32
CA ASP A 409 0.16 13.11 31.84
C ASP A 409 -0.30 14.38 31.10
N LEU A 410 -1.51 14.40 30.55
CA LEU A 410 -2.14 15.62 30.01
C LEU A 410 -2.53 16.61 31.11
N GLY A 411 -2.75 16.13 32.34
CA GLY A 411 -3.12 16.95 33.49
C GLY A 411 -1.94 17.55 34.25
N PRO A 412 -2.23 18.29 35.34
CA PRO A 412 -1.21 18.77 36.26
C PRO A 412 -0.43 17.60 36.90
N PRO A 413 0.87 17.78 37.18
CA PRO A 413 1.67 18.98 36.94
C PRO A 413 2.32 19.02 35.54
N ARG A 414 2.14 17.99 34.71
CA ARG A 414 2.94 17.79 33.51
C ARG A 414 2.47 18.59 32.32
N TYR A 415 1.15 18.68 32.10
CA TYR A 415 0.55 19.33 30.94
C TYR A 415 1.20 18.89 29.61
N ALA A 416 1.34 17.58 29.41
CA ALA A 416 1.94 17.05 28.18
C ALA A 416 1.13 17.47 26.94
N SER A 417 1.82 17.57 25.80
CA SER A 417 1.13 17.79 24.52
C SER A 417 0.16 16.63 24.26
N PRO A 418 -1.08 16.89 23.80
CA PRO A 418 -2.05 15.83 23.49
C PRO A 418 -1.53 14.76 22.51
N VAL A 419 -0.69 15.19 21.57
CA VAL A 419 0.01 14.31 20.62
C VAL A 419 1.44 14.80 20.43
N TYR A 420 2.37 13.86 20.20
CA TYR A 420 3.70 14.14 19.68
C TYR A 420 3.89 13.40 18.36
N LEU A 421 4.47 14.08 17.38
CA LEU A 421 4.84 13.51 16.09
C LEU A 421 6.34 13.22 16.07
N TRP A 422 6.70 11.95 15.95
CA TRP A 422 8.08 11.51 15.73
C TRP A 422 8.28 11.20 14.25
N ASP A 423 9.18 11.96 13.60
CA ASP A 423 9.65 11.66 12.25
C ASP A 423 10.85 10.70 12.33
N THR A 424 10.62 9.44 11.99
CA THR A 424 11.65 8.39 12.06
C THR A 424 12.77 8.57 11.03
N SER A 425 12.66 9.48 10.06
CA SER A 425 13.75 9.74 9.11
C SER A 425 14.76 10.76 9.62
N THR A 426 14.28 11.76 10.38
CA THR A 426 15.09 12.85 10.93
C THR A 426 15.35 12.71 12.42
N ASP A 427 14.69 11.73 13.06
CA ASP A 427 14.71 11.50 14.51
C ASP A 427 14.29 12.72 15.34
N THR A 428 13.54 13.62 14.71
CA THR A 428 12.97 14.80 15.34
C THR A 428 11.59 14.48 15.88
N ILE A 429 11.32 14.94 17.10
CA ILE A 429 10.01 14.83 17.75
C ILE A 429 9.43 16.23 17.93
N ILE A 430 8.20 16.39 17.46
CA ILE A 430 7.48 17.66 17.42
C ILE A 430 6.23 17.53 18.33
N PRO A 431 6.12 18.32 19.41
CA PRO A 431 4.89 18.39 20.18
C PRO A 431 3.82 19.08 19.34
N LEU A 432 2.66 18.45 19.19
CA LEU A 432 1.51 19.01 18.49
C LEU A 432 0.59 19.68 19.50
N THR A 433 0.96 20.90 19.90
CA THR A 433 0.21 21.70 20.88
C THR A 433 -0.76 22.66 20.20
N THR A 434 -1.84 22.98 20.89
CA THR A 434 -2.72 24.11 20.58
C THR A 434 -2.49 25.21 21.62
N GLY A 435 -2.00 26.37 21.19
CA GLY A 435 -1.73 27.49 22.11
C GLY A 435 -3.01 28.22 22.51
N GLY A 436 -3.37 28.18 23.80
CA GLY A 436 -4.20 29.20 24.44
C GLY A 436 -3.36 30.41 24.90
N PRO A 437 -3.96 31.61 25.09
CA PRO A 437 -3.27 32.81 25.60
C PRO A 437 -2.67 32.67 27.01
N ASP A 438 -3.05 31.62 27.76
CA ASP A 438 -2.63 31.33 29.13
C ASP A 438 -1.62 30.18 29.22
N GLY A 439 -1.16 29.65 28.08
CA GLY A 439 -0.23 28.51 28.04
C GLY A 439 -0.90 27.15 28.30
N SER A 440 -2.23 27.07 28.39
CA SER A 440 -2.95 25.80 28.44
C SER A 440 -3.21 25.23 27.02
N PRO A 441 -3.21 23.89 26.85
CA PRO A 441 -3.59 23.25 25.60
C PRO A 441 -5.10 23.39 25.35
N ASN A 442 -5.49 24.14 24.33
CA ASN A 442 -6.89 24.35 23.94
C ASN A 442 -7.30 23.29 22.88
N LEU A 443 -7.95 22.19 23.28
CA LEU A 443 -8.73 21.17 22.51
C LEU A 443 -8.72 21.25 20.94
N VAL A 444 -8.51 20.19 20.12
CA VAL A 444 -8.38 18.73 20.29
C VAL A 444 -7.41 18.19 19.23
N VAL A 445 -6.11 18.24 19.48
CA VAL A 445 -5.22 17.32 18.75
C VAL A 445 -5.40 15.96 19.42
N GLY A 446 -6.29 15.11 18.92
CA GLY A 446 -6.63 13.83 19.55
C GLY A 446 -8.06 13.36 19.26
N GLY A 447 -8.37 12.11 19.60
CA GLY A 447 -9.64 11.47 19.23
C GLY A 447 -9.49 10.49 18.07
N HIS A 448 -10.57 10.20 17.34
CA HIS A 448 -10.55 9.31 16.16
C HIS A 448 -9.94 10.02 14.94
N ASP A 449 -8.63 10.19 14.97
CA ASP A 449 -7.85 10.68 13.84
C ASP A 449 -7.42 9.53 12.92
N ALA A 450 -6.99 9.86 11.71
CA ALA A 450 -6.45 8.89 10.77
C ALA A 450 -5.25 9.48 10.03
N SER A 451 -4.12 8.77 10.06
CA SER A 451 -2.90 9.15 9.35
C SER A 451 -2.49 8.10 8.32
N GLY A 452 -2.00 8.56 7.16
CA GLY A 452 -1.57 7.68 6.09
C GLY A 452 -0.91 8.43 4.93
N TYR A 453 0.20 7.87 4.44
CA TYR A 453 0.94 8.40 3.29
C TYR A 453 1.31 9.88 3.46
N GLY A 454 1.78 10.25 4.66
CA GLY A 454 2.14 11.64 4.99
C GLY A 454 0.96 12.60 5.15
N ASN A 455 -0.28 12.11 5.09
CA ASN A 455 -1.49 12.89 5.35
C ASN A 455 -2.06 12.52 6.72
N TRP A 456 -2.76 13.48 7.33
CA TRP A 456 -3.43 13.29 8.62
C TRP A 456 -4.77 14.05 8.60
N VAL A 457 -5.84 13.33 8.88
CA VAL A 457 -7.24 13.75 8.72
C VAL A 457 -7.94 13.73 10.08
N ASN A 458 -8.93 14.62 10.26
CA ASN A 458 -9.65 14.86 11.51
C ASN A 458 -8.73 15.37 12.63
N LYS A 459 -8.08 16.52 12.39
CA LYS A 459 -7.23 17.24 13.35
C LYS A 459 -8.01 18.21 14.20
#